data_AF-A0A5J4E2E0-F1
#
_entry.id   AF-A0A5J4E2E0-F1
#
_cell.length_a   1.000
_cell.length_b   1.000
_cell.length_c   1.000
_cell.angle_alpha   90.00
_cell.angle_beta   90.00
_cell.angle_gamma   90.00
#
_symmetry.space_group_name_H-M   'P 1'
#
loop_
_entity.id
_entity.type
_entity.pdbx_description
1 polymer ?
#
loop_
_entity_poly.entity_id
_entity_poly.type
_entity_poly.pdbx_seq_one_letter_code
_entity_poly.pdbx_strand_id
1 'polypeptide(L)'
;MRKKNIAFLLGVIAALTALVFWLVTPFGSPNVPSGLVFSSLDYSFEQNGPIKEAQENPEDAAAASPIRVFACDWQDPSKSEISDRSHQEFFDSQNQKRVEIAESLMQSNDPEHLLAAALVGFDRKSKEHIAAMEKALAADPDNPITLWNFLYACSLNAEETLCQDGGIEKRAVLADGGNGALWGRIAGYRFRRGDTARLIDALIKANAAPQFNRYFIEQVEMLERGYVAASDYSYQERIMNAISIMVGNTSDLIGVYNGCKEQAAESAEWLQPCIEYGKRLERDGRTILAALLGIAIQKEMHEISGDAKKKAETDHRRWLLNDSMNSAIRMDGQVLVLDDEHVLADFIAEWSAHGELRAHQFVHEEVVRLSKQPGYNPCKSIEENSVQTPE
;
A
#
# COMPACT_ATOMS: atom_id res chain seq x y z
N MET A 1 -6.39 12.66 22.78
CA MET A 1 -6.00 12.61 21.35
C MET A 1 -5.61 11.20 20.91
N ARG A 2 -4.75 10.45 21.62
CA ARG A 2 -4.32 9.08 21.28
C ARG A 2 -5.44 8.05 20.96
N LYS A 3 -6.55 8.01 21.72
CA LYS A 3 -7.66 7.06 21.54
C LYS A 3 -8.26 7.04 20.12
N LYS A 4 -8.40 8.22 19.50
CA LYS A 4 -9.08 8.36 18.19
C LYS A 4 -8.17 7.98 17.02
N ASN A 5 -6.85 8.06 17.19
CA ASN A 5 -5.88 7.84 16.12
C ASN A 5 -5.70 6.34 15.79
N ILE A 6 -5.84 5.45 16.79
CA ILE A 6 -5.70 3.99 16.60
C ILE A 6 -6.92 3.39 15.87
N ALA A 7 -8.14 3.75 16.27
CA ALA A 7 -9.37 3.24 15.63
C ALA A 7 -9.47 3.65 14.15
N PHE A 8 -9.02 4.87 13.83
CA PHE A 8 -9.00 5.40 12.46
C PHE A 8 -7.99 4.68 11.56
N LEU A 9 -6.78 4.47 12.07
CA LEU A 9 -5.73 3.78 11.34
C LEU A 9 -6.14 2.35 10.95
N LEU A 10 -6.87 1.68 11.84
CA LEU A 10 -7.45 0.36 11.58
C LEU A 10 -8.57 0.40 10.55
N GLY A 11 -9.39 1.47 10.52
CA GLY A 11 -10.37 1.71 9.46
C GLY A 11 -9.72 1.90 8.08
N VAL A 12 -8.58 2.59 8.01
CA VAL A 12 -7.80 2.74 6.78
C VAL A 12 -7.21 1.41 6.34
N ILE A 13 -6.65 0.62 7.27
CA ILE A 13 -6.13 -0.73 6.99
C ILE A 13 -7.26 -1.66 6.49
N ALA A 14 -8.44 -1.61 7.10
CA ALA A 14 -9.63 -2.37 6.68
C ALA A 14 -10.15 -1.94 5.30
N ALA A 15 -10.19 -0.64 5.00
CA ALA A 15 -10.58 -0.12 3.69
C ALA A 15 -9.57 -0.48 2.59
N LEU A 16 -8.28 -0.46 2.90
CA LEU A 16 -7.21 -0.87 1.99
C LEU A 16 -7.23 -2.38 1.73
N THR A 17 -7.48 -3.20 2.75
CA THR A 17 -7.66 -4.65 2.59
C THR A 17 -8.94 -4.99 1.82
N ALA A 18 -10.04 -4.25 2.03
CA ALA A 18 -11.28 -4.39 1.25
C ALA A 18 -11.11 -3.94 -0.21
N LEU A 19 -10.38 -2.85 -0.46
CA LEU A 19 -10.02 -2.39 -1.81
C LEU A 19 -9.16 -3.44 -2.54
N VAL A 20 -8.15 -3.98 -1.85
CA VAL A 20 -7.34 -5.08 -2.37
C VAL A 20 -8.25 -6.27 -2.66
N PHE A 21 -9.12 -6.68 -1.74
CA PHE A 21 -10.03 -7.81 -1.94
C PHE A 21 -10.99 -7.63 -3.13
N TRP A 22 -11.59 -6.45 -3.29
CA TRP A 22 -12.49 -6.11 -4.40
C TRP A 22 -11.77 -6.11 -5.76
N LEU A 23 -10.49 -5.76 -5.79
CA LEU A 23 -9.66 -5.82 -7.00
C LEU A 23 -9.28 -7.26 -7.40
N VAL A 24 -9.47 -8.28 -6.55
CA VAL A 24 -9.04 -9.66 -6.80
C VAL A 24 -10.15 -10.73 -6.78
N THR A 25 -11.41 -10.37 -6.57
CA THR A 25 -12.54 -11.29 -6.75
C THR A 25 -13.13 -11.16 -8.16
N PRO A 26 -13.41 -12.26 -8.87
CA PRO A 26 -13.97 -12.21 -10.22
C PRO A 26 -15.45 -11.82 -10.12
N PHE A 27 -15.79 -10.56 -10.45
CA PHE A 27 -17.18 -10.18 -10.72
C PHE A 27 -17.61 -10.79 -12.06
N GLY A 28 -18.41 -11.86 -11.98
CA GLY A 28 -19.20 -12.35 -13.11
C GLY A 28 -20.45 -11.50 -13.28
N SER A 29 -20.46 -10.64 -14.32
CA SER A 29 -21.53 -10.43 -15.32
C SER A 29 -21.58 -8.96 -15.79
N PRO A 30 -21.79 -8.70 -17.10
CA PRO A 30 -21.80 -7.35 -17.66
C PRO A 30 -23.20 -6.75 -17.60
N ASN A 31 -23.34 -5.60 -16.92
CA ASN A 31 -24.30 -4.49 -17.17
C ASN A 31 -24.74 -3.84 -15.86
N VAL A 32 -24.04 -2.79 -15.43
CA VAL A 32 -24.63 -1.71 -14.63
C VAL A 32 -23.96 -0.38 -15.05
N PRO A 33 -24.74 0.70 -15.31
CA PRO A 33 -24.18 1.99 -15.71
C PRO A 33 -23.55 2.74 -14.53
N SER A 34 -22.61 3.62 -14.86
CA SER A 34 -21.82 4.48 -13.98
C SER A 34 -22.67 5.28 -12.98
N GLY A 35 -22.56 4.93 -11.70
CA GLY A 35 -23.04 5.70 -10.56
C GLY A 35 -22.42 5.14 -9.28
N LEU A 36 -21.30 5.73 -8.85
CA LEU A 36 -20.60 5.38 -7.61
C LEU A 36 -21.46 5.78 -6.41
N VAL A 37 -22.16 4.81 -5.82
CA VAL A 37 -22.75 4.90 -4.49
C VAL A 37 -22.16 3.75 -3.66
N PHE A 38 -21.46 4.10 -2.59
CA PHE A 38 -20.99 3.17 -1.57
C PHE A 38 -22.17 2.77 -0.69
N SER A 39 -22.56 1.49 -0.71
CA SER A 39 -23.48 0.93 0.28
C SER A 39 -23.01 -0.47 0.71
N SER A 40 -22.75 -0.58 2.02
CA SER A 40 -22.68 -1.76 2.90
C SER A 40 -22.32 -3.13 2.29
N LEU A 41 -21.14 -3.62 2.68
CA LEU A 41 -20.63 -4.97 2.43
C LEU A 41 -21.22 -5.98 3.44
N ASP A 42 -21.99 -6.95 2.96
CA ASP A 42 -22.17 -8.23 3.65
C ASP A 42 -21.11 -9.22 3.13
N TYR A 43 -20.34 -9.78 4.07
CA TYR A 43 -19.22 -10.69 3.82
C TYR A 43 -19.68 -12.14 3.98
N SER A 44 -19.68 -12.94 2.90
CA SER A 44 -19.75 -14.39 2.98
C SER A 44 -18.63 -15.05 2.17
N PHE A 45 -17.97 -16.01 2.82
CA PHE A 45 -16.79 -16.71 2.31
C PHE A 45 -17.25 -17.99 1.59
N GLU A 46 -17.35 -17.98 0.26
CA GLU A 46 -17.50 -19.22 -0.50
C GLU A 46 -16.13 -19.75 -0.96
N GLN A 47 -15.68 -20.82 -0.30
CA GLN A 47 -14.55 -21.65 -0.75
C GLN A 47 -14.95 -22.44 -1.99
N ASN A 48 -14.54 -21.98 -3.18
CA ASN A 48 -14.61 -22.78 -4.40
C ASN A 48 -13.22 -22.95 -5.02
N GLY A 49 -12.50 -23.95 -4.54
CA GLY A 49 -11.27 -24.51 -5.12
C GLY A 49 -11.15 -25.98 -4.70
N PRO A 50 -10.52 -26.86 -5.50
CA PRO A 50 -10.62 -28.31 -5.31
C PRO A 50 -9.70 -28.76 -4.16
N ILE A 51 -10.20 -28.71 -2.93
CA ILE A 51 -9.68 -29.52 -1.82
C ILE A 51 -10.48 -30.82 -1.79
N LYS A 52 -10.17 -31.74 -2.70
CA LYS A 52 -10.56 -33.14 -2.56
C LYS A 52 -9.44 -33.87 -1.85
N GLU A 53 -9.28 -33.64 -0.54
CA GLU A 53 -8.70 -34.56 0.47
C GLU A 53 -8.53 -33.94 1.88
N ALA A 54 -9.35 -32.95 2.26
CA ALA A 54 -9.44 -32.49 3.66
C ALA A 54 -10.89 -32.20 4.07
N GLN A 55 -11.82 -33.08 3.68
CA GLN A 55 -13.17 -33.13 4.22
C GLN A 55 -13.32 -34.37 5.10
N GLU A 56 -12.59 -34.42 6.21
CA GLU A 56 -12.99 -35.25 7.33
C GLU A 56 -12.93 -34.37 8.59
N ASN A 57 -14.11 -34.10 9.14
CA ASN A 57 -14.41 -33.52 10.45
C ASN A 57 -14.49 -31.97 10.60
N PRO A 58 -15.69 -31.39 10.48
CA PRO A 58 -15.98 -29.98 10.81
C PRO A 58 -15.69 -29.60 12.28
N GLU A 59 -15.62 -30.56 13.20
CA GLU A 59 -15.28 -30.32 14.60
C GLU A 59 -13.79 -29.96 14.82
N ASP A 60 -12.89 -30.43 13.95
CA ASP A 60 -11.45 -30.14 14.06
C ASP A 60 -11.09 -28.74 13.52
N ALA A 61 -11.90 -28.19 12.60
CA ALA A 61 -11.73 -26.83 12.09
C ALA A 61 -12.15 -25.75 13.12
N ALA A 62 -13.08 -26.05 14.03
CA ALA A 62 -13.51 -25.14 15.10
C ALA A 62 -12.49 -25.09 16.27
N ALA A 63 -11.68 -26.13 16.45
CA ALA A 63 -10.62 -26.19 17.47
C ALA A 63 -9.36 -25.38 17.09
N ALA A 64 -9.22 -24.97 15.83
CA ALA A 64 -8.11 -24.16 15.34
C ALA A 64 -8.40 -22.65 15.39
N SER A 65 -9.25 -22.18 16.31
CA SER A 65 -9.30 -20.75 16.61
C SER A 65 -7.90 -20.33 17.07
N PRO A 66 -7.20 -19.47 16.31
CA PRO A 66 -5.81 -19.16 16.59
C PRO A 66 -5.73 -18.54 17.98
N ILE A 67 -5.07 -19.23 18.91
CA ILE A 67 -4.90 -18.82 20.31
C ILE A 67 -4.39 -17.38 20.30
N ARG A 68 -5.24 -16.41 20.67
CA ARG A 68 -4.79 -15.04 20.90
C ARG A 68 -3.79 -15.07 22.03
N VAL A 69 -2.59 -14.59 21.75
CA VAL A 69 -1.49 -14.58 22.72
C VAL A 69 -1.72 -13.45 23.72
N PHE A 70 -2.25 -12.31 23.25
CA PHE A 70 -2.65 -11.19 24.09
C PHE A 70 -4.17 -11.09 24.11
N ALA A 71 -4.76 -11.15 25.31
CA ALA A 71 -6.19 -11.04 25.50
C ALA A 71 -6.62 -9.56 25.54
N CYS A 72 -6.29 -8.78 24.50
CA CYS A 72 -6.76 -7.41 24.42
C CYS A 72 -8.27 -7.43 24.17
N ASP A 73 -9.04 -6.84 25.09
CA ASP A 73 -10.48 -6.62 24.91
C ASP A 73 -10.69 -5.50 23.90
N TRP A 74 -10.48 -5.84 22.63
CA TRP A 74 -10.66 -4.93 21.53
C TRP A 74 -12.16 -4.82 21.24
N GLN A 75 -12.77 -3.75 21.75
CA GLN A 75 -14.10 -3.37 21.31
C GLN A 75 -14.00 -2.94 19.86
N ASP A 76 -14.78 -3.61 19.01
CA ASP A 76 -14.91 -3.27 17.61
C ASP A 76 -15.42 -1.83 17.48
N PRO A 77 -14.60 -0.87 17.03
CA PRO A 77 -15.00 0.53 16.94
C PRO A 77 -16.12 0.70 15.91
N SER A 78 -16.30 -0.24 14.97
CA SER A 78 -17.46 -0.21 14.06
C SER A 78 -18.80 -0.45 14.76
N LYS A 79 -18.78 -1.00 15.98
CA LYS A 79 -19.97 -1.19 16.82
C LYS A 79 -20.22 -0.03 17.77
N SER A 80 -19.30 0.93 17.88
CA SER A 80 -19.57 2.16 18.60
C SER A 80 -20.42 3.07 17.73
N GLU A 81 -21.54 3.57 18.26
CA GLU A 81 -22.39 4.59 17.61
C GLU A 81 -21.65 5.95 17.58
N ILE A 82 -20.52 6.00 16.87
CA ILE A 82 -19.87 7.27 16.56
C ILE A 82 -20.74 7.92 15.49
N SER A 83 -21.42 9.00 15.87
CA SER A 83 -22.26 9.76 14.94
C SER A 83 -21.47 10.18 13.69
N ASP A 84 -22.13 10.24 12.54
CA ASP A 84 -21.51 10.73 11.29
C ASP A 84 -20.86 12.11 11.45
N ARG A 85 -21.45 12.96 12.30
CA ARG A 85 -20.91 14.28 12.65
C ARG A 85 -19.54 14.20 13.31
N SER A 86 -19.35 13.29 14.27
CA SER A 86 -18.05 13.12 14.94
C SER A 86 -16.96 12.53 14.04
N HIS A 87 -17.35 11.76 13.00
CA HIS A 87 -16.41 11.33 11.97
C HIS A 87 -15.95 12.50 11.11
N GLN A 88 -16.88 13.32 10.60
CA GLN A 88 -16.53 14.46 9.76
C GLN A 88 -15.64 15.46 10.50
N GLU A 89 -15.99 15.83 11.73
CA GLU A 89 -15.19 16.76 12.55
C GLU A 89 -13.76 16.23 12.79
N PHE A 90 -13.60 14.91 12.92
CA PHE A 90 -12.28 14.28 13.02
C PHE A 90 -11.50 14.39 11.70
N PHE A 91 -12.12 14.05 10.56
CA PHE A 91 -11.48 14.17 9.25
C PHE A 91 -11.05 15.60 8.94
N ASP A 92 -11.91 16.57 9.23
CA ASP A 92 -11.61 17.99 9.03
C ASP A 92 -10.43 18.42 9.90
N SER A 93 -10.39 17.99 11.18
CA SER A 93 -9.26 18.25 12.07
C SER A 93 -7.95 17.61 11.58
N GLN A 94 -7.99 16.37 11.08
CA GLN A 94 -6.81 15.72 10.52
C GLN A 94 -6.34 16.40 9.23
N ASN A 95 -7.26 16.80 8.37
CA ASN A 95 -6.94 17.53 7.15
C ASN A 95 -6.32 18.90 7.47
N GLN A 96 -6.88 19.63 8.43
CA GLN A 96 -6.28 20.89 8.89
C GLN A 96 -4.86 20.68 9.39
N LYS A 97 -4.62 19.67 10.24
CA LYS A 97 -3.28 19.39 10.76
C LYS A 97 -2.30 19.00 9.65
N ARG A 98 -2.75 18.26 8.62
CA ARG A 98 -1.93 17.94 7.44
C ARG A 98 -1.55 19.19 6.65
N VAL A 99 -2.47 20.14 6.48
CA VAL A 99 -2.19 21.43 5.81
C VAL A 99 -1.16 22.22 6.61
N GLU A 100 -1.34 22.36 7.92
CA GLU A 100 -0.39 23.07 8.80
C GLU A 100 1.03 22.48 8.73
N ILE A 101 1.14 21.14 8.74
CA ILE A 101 2.42 20.43 8.59
C ILE A 101 3.05 20.73 7.23
N ALA A 102 2.27 20.64 6.15
CA ALA A 102 2.78 20.90 4.81
C ALA A 102 3.21 22.37 4.62
N GLU A 103 2.45 23.33 5.15
CA GLU A 103 2.82 24.74 5.12
C GLU A 103 4.13 25.01 5.87
N SER A 104 4.32 24.39 7.04
CA SER A 104 5.57 24.45 7.80
C SER A 104 6.74 23.89 7.00
N LEU A 105 6.59 22.70 6.42
CA LEU A 105 7.62 22.06 5.60
C LEU A 105 7.94 22.87 4.33
N MET A 106 6.93 23.49 3.71
CA MET A 106 7.11 24.34 2.52
C MET A 106 7.96 25.58 2.80
N GLN A 107 8.14 26.00 4.05
CA GLN A 107 9.03 27.10 4.42
C GLN A 107 10.50 26.68 4.49
N SER A 108 10.79 25.39 4.45
CA SER A 108 12.16 24.87 4.45
C SER A 108 12.85 25.05 3.09
N ASN A 109 14.19 25.05 3.12
CA ASN A 109 15.03 24.94 1.93
C ASN A 109 15.56 23.51 1.72
N ASP A 110 15.22 22.58 2.62
CA ASP A 110 15.63 21.19 2.51
C ASP A 110 14.78 20.47 1.44
N PRO A 111 15.40 19.80 0.44
CA PRO A 111 14.66 19.11 -0.61
C PRO A 111 13.73 18.01 -0.11
N GLU A 112 14.11 17.26 0.94
CA GLU A 112 13.26 16.21 1.51
C GLU A 112 12.03 16.82 2.19
N HIS A 113 12.21 17.93 2.92
CA HIS A 113 11.07 18.63 3.52
C HIS A 113 10.09 19.15 2.46
N LEU A 114 10.60 19.71 1.37
CA LEU A 114 9.77 20.20 0.27
C LEU A 114 9.00 19.05 -0.41
N LEU A 115 9.64 17.91 -0.63
CA LEU A 115 8.97 16.73 -1.17
C LEU A 115 7.92 16.17 -0.18
N ALA A 116 8.27 16.07 1.10
CA ALA A 116 7.33 15.64 2.15
C ALA A 116 6.11 16.57 2.20
N ALA A 117 6.31 17.88 2.10
CA ALA A 117 5.21 18.84 2.06
C ALA A 117 4.26 18.59 0.89
N ALA A 118 4.81 18.36 -0.31
CA ALA A 118 4.03 18.08 -1.52
C ALA A 118 3.18 16.81 -1.36
N LEU A 119 3.72 15.77 -0.72
CA LEU A 119 3.02 14.50 -0.50
C LEU A 119 1.98 14.54 0.62
N VAL A 120 2.20 15.37 1.65
CA VAL A 120 1.32 15.45 2.84
C VAL A 120 0.13 16.39 2.62
N GLY A 121 0.36 17.56 2.01
CA GLY A 121 -0.51 18.73 2.19
C GLY A 121 -1.64 18.93 1.19
N PHE A 122 -1.57 18.30 0.02
CA PHE A 122 -2.38 18.72 -1.12
C PHE A 122 -3.22 17.58 -1.70
N ASP A 123 -4.40 17.95 -2.24
CA ASP A 123 -5.13 17.03 -3.12
C ASP A 123 -4.26 16.72 -4.34
N ARG A 124 -4.11 15.44 -4.65
CA ARG A 124 -3.14 15.00 -5.66
C ARG A 124 -3.47 15.44 -7.08
N LYS A 125 -4.73 15.83 -7.33
CA LYS A 125 -5.23 16.36 -8.59
C LYS A 125 -5.29 17.90 -8.60
N SER A 126 -4.75 18.54 -7.57
CA SER A 126 -4.77 20.00 -7.45
C SER A 126 -3.53 20.62 -8.10
N LYS A 127 -3.66 21.88 -8.51
CA LYS A 127 -2.54 22.66 -9.08
C LYS A 127 -1.51 22.99 -8.01
N GLU A 128 -1.94 23.15 -6.76
CA GLU A 128 -1.08 23.37 -5.61
C GLU A 128 -0.14 22.19 -5.38
N HIS A 129 -0.62 20.95 -5.57
CA HIS A 129 0.23 19.76 -5.52
C HIS A 129 1.32 19.81 -6.60
N ILE A 130 0.99 20.17 -7.83
CA ILE A 130 1.98 20.29 -8.92
C ILE A 130 2.98 21.40 -8.61
N ALA A 131 2.54 22.57 -8.15
CA ALA A 131 3.43 23.66 -7.76
C ALA A 131 4.36 23.29 -6.59
N ALA A 132 3.86 22.52 -5.61
CA ALA A 132 4.69 22.00 -4.52
C ALA A 132 5.73 20.99 -5.02
N MET A 133 5.35 20.09 -5.92
CA MET A 133 6.26 19.15 -6.57
C MET A 133 7.33 19.88 -7.42
N GLU A 134 6.97 20.95 -8.11
CA GLU A 134 7.92 21.80 -8.86
C GLU A 134 8.96 22.42 -7.94
N LYS A 135 8.52 22.91 -6.77
CA LYS A 135 9.43 23.48 -5.77
C LYS A 135 10.40 22.42 -5.24
N ALA A 136 9.93 21.22 -4.93
CA ALA A 136 10.78 20.11 -4.51
C ALA A 136 11.79 19.72 -5.62
N LEU A 137 11.32 19.62 -6.86
CA LEU A 137 12.15 19.32 -8.03
C LEU A 137 13.19 20.41 -8.32
N ALA A 138 12.89 21.68 -8.03
CA ALA A 138 13.86 22.76 -8.19
C ALA A 138 14.97 22.70 -7.13
N ALA A 139 14.67 22.19 -5.92
CA ALA A 139 15.63 22.07 -4.83
C ALA A 139 16.60 20.89 -5.01
N ASP A 140 16.14 19.76 -5.57
CA ASP A 140 16.99 18.63 -5.95
C ASP A 140 16.56 18.02 -7.30
N PRO A 141 17.05 18.59 -8.43
CA PRO A 141 16.61 18.25 -9.78
C PRO A 141 16.78 16.79 -10.20
N ASP A 142 17.78 16.11 -9.67
CA ASP A 142 18.17 14.77 -10.13
C ASP A 142 17.83 13.69 -9.10
N ASN A 143 17.08 14.06 -8.06
CA ASN A 143 16.64 13.12 -7.03
C ASN A 143 15.66 12.08 -7.60
N PRO A 144 15.99 10.78 -7.56
CA PRO A 144 15.15 9.75 -8.15
C PRO A 144 13.79 9.60 -7.43
N ILE A 145 13.71 9.84 -6.11
CA ILE A 145 12.46 9.77 -5.35
C ILE A 145 11.55 10.96 -5.69
N THR A 146 12.11 12.15 -5.87
CA THR A 146 11.35 13.33 -6.32
C THR A 146 10.79 13.10 -7.72
N LEU A 147 11.63 12.67 -8.66
CA LEU A 147 11.23 12.37 -10.04
C LEU A 147 10.19 11.23 -10.11
N TRP A 148 10.33 10.20 -9.27
CA TRP A 148 9.36 9.11 -9.11
C TRP A 148 7.98 9.61 -8.70
N ASN A 149 7.92 10.52 -7.74
CA ASN A 149 6.66 11.11 -7.29
C ASN A 149 6.11 12.10 -8.30
N PHE A 150 6.97 12.85 -8.99
CA PHE A 150 6.56 13.79 -10.01
C PHE A 150 5.90 13.09 -11.21
N LEU A 151 6.44 11.94 -11.63
CA LEU A 151 5.81 11.09 -12.65
C LEU A 151 4.37 10.70 -12.28
N TYR A 152 4.14 10.40 -11.01
CA TYR A 152 2.80 10.07 -10.53
C TYR A 152 1.88 11.27 -10.47
N ALA A 153 2.37 12.42 -9.97
CA ALA A 153 1.63 13.67 -10.02
C ALA A 153 1.21 14.01 -11.46
N CYS A 154 2.14 13.90 -12.42
CA CYS A 154 1.84 14.11 -13.83
C CYS A 154 0.88 13.08 -14.43
N SER A 155 0.83 11.86 -13.89
CA SER A 155 -0.14 10.87 -14.34
C SER A 155 -1.57 11.20 -13.92
N LEU A 156 -1.75 12.07 -12.92
CA LEU A 156 -3.04 12.55 -12.43
C LEU A 156 -3.43 13.93 -12.96
N ASN A 157 -2.45 14.69 -13.47
CA ASN A 157 -2.59 16.08 -13.94
C ASN A 157 -1.94 16.22 -15.34
N ALA A 158 -2.40 15.43 -16.30
CA ALA A 158 -1.77 15.30 -17.62
C ALA A 158 -1.86 16.59 -18.46
N GLU A 159 -2.78 17.49 -18.12
CA GLU A 159 -3.00 18.78 -18.74
C GLU A 159 -1.95 19.83 -18.35
N GLU A 160 -1.22 19.63 -17.26
CA GLU A 160 -0.21 20.59 -16.82
C GLU A 160 1.00 20.61 -17.76
N THR A 161 1.49 21.81 -18.08
CA THR A 161 2.45 22.01 -19.17
C THR A 161 3.75 21.21 -18.96
N LEU A 162 4.26 21.16 -17.73
CA LEU A 162 5.45 20.38 -17.37
C LEU A 162 5.26 18.86 -17.51
N CYS A 163 4.02 18.39 -17.56
CA CYS A 163 3.70 16.99 -17.75
C CYS A 163 3.57 16.63 -19.23
N GLN A 164 3.49 17.58 -20.16
CA GLN A 164 3.17 17.30 -21.57
C GLN A 164 4.38 16.94 -22.45
N ASP A 165 5.57 17.46 -22.16
CA ASP A 165 6.74 17.39 -23.06
C ASP A 165 7.64 16.15 -22.86
N GLY A 166 7.32 15.30 -21.88
CA GLY A 166 8.11 14.13 -21.51
C GLY A 166 9.45 14.47 -20.85
N GLY A 167 9.68 15.73 -20.46
CA GLY A 167 10.90 16.18 -19.80
C GLY A 167 11.12 15.47 -18.46
N ILE A 168 10.06 15.33 -17.66
CA ILE A 168 10.11 14.60 -16.38
C ILE A 168 10.45 13.12 -16.59
N GLU A 169 9.85 12.47 -17.59
CA GLU A 169 10.15 11.06 -17.91
C GLU A 169 11.62 10.88 -18.30
N LYS A 170 12.14 11.74 -19.20
CA LYS A 170 13.56 11.70 -19.60
C LYS A 170 14.49 11.91 -18.42
N ARG A 171 14.21 12.87 -17.54
CA ARG A 171 15.00 13.13 -16.33
C ARG A 171 14.98 11.95 -15.37
N ALA A 172 13.81 11.36 -15.14
CA ALA A 172 13.69 10.17 -14.29
C ALA A 172 14.52 9.01 -14.83
N VAL A 173 14.48 8.76 -16.14
CA VAL A 173 15.30 7.72 -16.80
C VAL A 173 16.80 8.01 -16.70
N LEU A 174 17.22 9.28 -16.76
CA LEU A 174 18.62 9.64 -16.55
C LEU A 174 19.06 9.41 -15.10
N ALA A 175 18.18 9.67 -14.12
CA ALA A 175 18.47 9.53 -12.70
C ALA A 175 18.52 8.05 -12.25
N ASP A 176 17.59 7.21 -12.70
CA ASP A 176 17.57 5.78 -12.31
C ASP A 176 16.98 4.84 -13.38
N GLY A 177 17.39 5.00 -14.64
CA GLY A 177 16.96 4.12 -15.74
C GLY A 177 17.36 2.65 -15.60
N GLY A 178 18.24 2.32 -14.64
CA GLY A 178 18.59 0.95 -14.26
C GLY A 178 17.57 0.28 -13.34
N ASN A 179 16.54 0.99 -12.88
CA ASN A 179 15.55 0.49 -11.95
C ASN A 179 14.24 0.10 -12.64
N GLY A 180 13.88 -1.18 -12.55
CA GLY A 180 12.70 -1.74 -13.20
C GLY A 180 11.39 -1.21 -12.61
N ALA A 181 11.38 -0.84 -11.33
CA ALA A 181 10.20 -0.22 -10.73
C ALA A 181 9.92 1.15 -11.36
N LEU A 182 10.96 1.92 -11.71
CA LEU A 182 10.79 3.23 -12.35
C LEU A 182 10.14 3.05 -13.73
N TRP A 183 10.58 2.06 -14.49
CA TRP A 183 9.94 1.72 -15.76
C TRP A 183 8.49 1.26 -15.58
N GLY A 184 8.18 0.55 -14.48
CA GLY A 184 6.80 0.27 -14.06
C GLY A 184 5.96 1.53 -13.79
N ARG A 185 6.54 2.51 -13.09
CA ARG A 185 5.94 3.84 -12.87
C ARG A 185 5.65 4.56 -14.19
N ILE A 186 6.62 4.54 -15.11
CA ILE A 186 6.50 5.11 -16.45
C ILE A 186 5.41 4.39 -17.26
N ALA A 187 5.31 3.07 -17.17
CA ALA A 187 4.24 2.30 -17.81
C ALA A 187 2.86 2.76 -17.29
N GLY A 188 2.68 2.88 -15.97
CA GLY A 188 1.43 3.38 -15.39
C GLY A 188 1.10 4.82 -15.81
N TYR A 189 2.12 5.67 -15.92
CA TYR A 189 1.99 7.03 -16.46
C TYR A 189 1.55 7.04 -17.94
N ARG A 190 2.19 6.23 -18.79
CA ARG A 190 1.85 6.11 -20.23
C ARG A 190 0.45 5.52 -20.44
N PHE A 191 0.05 4.53 -19.63
CA PHE A 191 -1.30 3.96 -19.63
C PHE A 191 -2.39 5.03 -19.43
N ARG A 192 -2.24 5.88 -18.40
CA ARG A 192 -3.21 6.94 -18.12
C ARG A 192 -3.33 7.99 -19.22
N ARG A 193 -2.37 8.02 -20.15
CA ARG A 193 -2.37 8.90 -21.32
C ARG A 193 -2.82 8.21 -22.62
N GLY A 194 -3.18 6.93 -22.56
CA GLY A 194 -3.54 6.14 -23.73
C GLY A 194 -2.37 5.83 -24.67
N ASP A 195 -1.12 5.98 -24.22
CA ASP A 195 0.07 5.68 -25.03
C ASP A 195 0.48 4.21 -24.88
N THR A 196 -0.34 3.31 -25.44
CA THR A 196 -0.19 1.86 -25.30
C THR A 196 1.10 1.34 -25.94
N ALA A 197 1.48 1.88 -27.10
CA ALA A 197 2.71 1.51 -27.80
C ALA A 197 3.96 1.77 -26.97
N ARG A 198 4.01 2.90 -26.24
CA ARG A 198 5.13 3.17 -25.34
C ARG A 198 4.98 2.47 -23.99
N LEU A 199 3.77 2.15 -23.54
CA LEU A 199 3.57 1.40 -22.30
C LEU A 199 4.30 0.04 -22.38
N ILE A 200 4.09 -0.75 -23.45
CA ILE A 200 4.75 -2.07 -23.56
C ILE A 200 6.28 -1.98 -23.60
N ASP A 201 6.82 -0.95 -24.27
CA ASP A 201 8.26 -0.66 -24.27
C ASP A 201 8.79 -0.39 -22.85
N ALA A 202 8.03 0.33 -22.03
CA ALA A 202 8.39 0.55 -20.62
C ALA A 202 8.36 -0.77 -19.82
N LEU A 203 7.40 -1.66 -20.04
CA LEU A 203 7.38 -2.98 -19.39
C LEU A 203 8.58 -3.85 -19.79
N ILE A 204 8.94 -3.85 -21.08
CA ILE A 204 10.12 -4.56 -21.57
C ILE A 204 11.39 -4.04 -20.86
N LYS A 205 11.53 -2.72 -20.72
CA LYS A 205 12.64 -2.09 -20.00
C LYS A 205 12.61 -2.41 -18.50
N ALA A 206 11.42 -2.46 -17.88
CA ALA A 206 11.25 -2.85 -16.50
C ALA A 206 11.80 -4.26 -16.23
N ASN A 207 11.54 -5.18 -17.16
CA ASN A 207 11.98 -6.57 -17.07
C ASN A 207 13.49 -6.71 -17.26
N ALA A 208 14.08 -5.92 -18.15
CA ALA A 208 15.51 -5.93 -18.45
C ALA A 208 16.38 -5.20 -17.42
N ALA A 209 15.77 -4.40 -16.54
CA ALA A 209 16.48 -3.57 -15.57
C ALA A 209 17.23 -4.41 -14.50
N PRO A 210 18.49 -4.06 -14.15
CA PRO A 210 19.29 -4.81 -13.19
C PRO A 210 18.76 -4.77 -11.74
N GLN A 211 18.07 -3.71 -11.35
CA GLN A 211 17.48 -3.56 -10.01
C GLN A 211 15.98 -3.30 -10.07
N PHE A 212 15.28 -3.46 -8.94
CA PHE A 212 13.87 -3.13 -8.79
C PHE A 212 13.66 -2.53 -7.40
N ASN A 213 13.51 -1.21 -7.33
CA ASN A 213 13.27 -0.49 -6.09
C ASN A 213 12.11 0.50 -6.26
N ARG A 214 11.04 0.30 -5.49
CA ARG A 214 9.85 1.17 -5.49
C ARG A 214 9.99 2.40 -4.57
N TYR A 215 11.09 2.50 -3.85
CA TYR A 215 11.37 3.51 -2.83
C TYR A 215 10.33 3.57 -1.72
N PHE A 216 9.58 2.49 -1.46
CA PHE A 216 8.43 2.56 -0.56
C PHE A 216 8.88 2.91 0.87
N ILE A 217 9.88 2.20 1.39
CA ILE A 217 10.36 2.42 2.76
C ILE A 217 11.22 3.67 2.85
N GLU A 218 12.00 3.97 1.84
CA GLU A 218 12.77 5.20 1.75
C GLU A 218 11.86 6.44 1.80
N GLN A 219 10.68 6.37 1.18
CA GLN A 219 9.67 7.43 1.28
C GLN A 219 8.96 7.46 2.64
N VAL A 220 8.72 6.30 3.28
CA VAL A 220 8.19 6.26 4.64
C VAL A 220 9.16 6.93 5.62
N GLU A 221 10.45 6.60 5.54
CA GLU A 221 11.51 7.19 6.36
C GLU A 221 11.67 8.70 6.08
N MET A 222 11.61 9.13 4.82
CA MET A 222 11.64 10.55 4.45
C MET A 222 10.43 11.31 5.02
N LEU A 223 9.23 10.76 4.90
CA LEU A 223 8.01 11.37 5.47
C LEU A 223 8.07 11.41 7.00
N GLU A 224 8.62 10.39 7.65
CA GLU A 224 8.84 10.37 9.10
C GLU A 224 9.74 11.54 9.53
N ARG A 225 10.86 11.75 8.84
CA ARG A 225 11.75 12.91 9.09
C ARG A 225 11.04 14.24 8.87
N GLY A 226 10.22 14.34 7.81
CA GLY A 226 9.37 15.50 7.58
C GLY A 226 8.41 15.76 8.76
N TYR A 227 7.77 14.71 9.28
CA TYR A 227 6.92 14.87 10.46
C TYR A 227 7.70 15.26 11.71
N VAL A 228 8.92 14.74 11.93
CA VAL A 228 9.80 15.18 13.04
C VAL A 228 10.05 16.69 12.97
N ALA A 229 10.24 17.23 11.76
CA ALA A 229 10.53 18.64 11.57
C ALA A 229 9.31 19.56 11.75
N ALA A 230 8.09 19.05 11.56
CA ALA A 230 6.90 19.88 11.38
C ALA A 230 5.69 19.52 12.26
N SER A 231 5.77 18.49 13.10
CA SER A 231 4.67 18.13 14.00
C SER A 231 5.15 17.65 15.38
N ASP A 232 4.19 17.54 16.29
CA ASP A 232 4.33 16.97 17.64
C ASP A 232 3.89 15.50 17.71
N TYR A 233 3.73 14.84 16.55
CA TYR A 233 3.30 13.45 16.48
C TYR A 233 4.28 12.50 17.18
N SER A 234 3.76 11.48 17.86
CA SER A 234 4.59 10.38 18.37
C SER A 234 5.23 9.61 17.22
N TYR A 235 6.28 8.83 17.50
CA TYR A 235 6.96 8.05 16.45
C TYR A 235 5.98 7.15 15.70
N GLN A 236 5.10 6.47 16.45
CA GLN A 236 4.00 5.70 15.89
C GLN A 236 3.10 6.51 14.95
N GLU A 237 2.62 7.67 15.39
CA GLU A 237 1.74 8.51 14.56
C GLU A 237 2.45 8.94 13.27
N ARG A 238 3.74 9.29 13.32
CA ARG A 238 4.53 9.67 12.14
C ARG A 238 4.65 8.52 11.15
N ILE A 239 5.08 7.34 11.60
CA ILE A 239 5.23 6.16 10.75
C ILE A 239 3.90 5.76 10.11
N MET A 240 2.83 5.74 10.90
CA MET A 240 1.53 5.30 10.41
C MET A 240 0.91 6.29 9.42
N ASN A 241 1.09 7.60 9.62
CA ASN A 241 0.73 8.60 8.61
C ASN A 241 1.59 8.47 7.34
N ALA A 242 2.89 8.25 7.48
CA ALA A 242 3.80 8.06 6.35
C ALA A 242 3.40 6.84 5.50
N ILE A 243 3.17 5.69 6.13
CA ILE A 243 2.68 4.47 5.45
C ILE A 243 1.36 4.75 4.73
N SER A 244 0.42 5.44 5.39
CA SER A 244 -0.91 5.73 4.82
C SER A 244 -0.81 6.56 3.53
N ILE A 245 0.02 7.60 3.52
CA ILE A 245 0.32 8.40 2.32
C ILE A 245 0.91 7.51 1.24
N MET A 246 1.88 6.65 1.60
CA MET A 246 2.59 5.82 0.64
C MET A 246 1.75 4.72 0.02
N VAL A 247 0.84 4.10 0.78
CA VAL A 247 -0.10 3.13 0.21
C VAL A 247 -0.99 3.81 -0.82
N GLY A 248 -1.45 5.04 -0.57
CA GLY A 248 -2.21 5.80 -1.57
C GLY A 248 -1.43 6.01 -2.88
N ASN A 249 -0.10 6.06 -2.85
CA ASN A 249 0.76 6.30 -4.02
C ASN A 249 0.99 5.06 -4.92
N THR A 250 0.30 3.95 -4.65
CA THR A 250 0.46 2.66 -5.38
C THR A 250 -0.55 2.43 -6.51
N SER A 251 -1.42 3.40 -6.81
CA SER A 251 -2.45 3.30 -7.86
C SER A 251 -1.90 3.28 -9.29
N ASP A 252 -0.61 3.54 -9.49
CA ASP A 252 0.09 3.27 -10.74
C ASP A 252 0.18 1.77 -11.07
N LEU A 253 0.34 0.90 -10.05
CA LEU A 253 0.34 -0.55 -10.26
C LEU A 253 -1.00 -1.05 -10.81
N ILE A 254 -2.10 -0.47 -10.34
CA ILE A 254 -3.45 -0.79 -10.85
C ILE A 254 -3.55 -0.40 -12.33
N GLY A 255 -3.00 0.76 -12.72
CA GLY A 255 -2.93 1.18 -14.11
C GLY A 255 -2.16 0.19 -14.98
N VAL A 256 -1.01 -0.32 -14.50
CA VAL A 256 -0.25 -1.34 -15.23
C VAL A 256 -1.01 -2.66 -15.32
N TYR A 257 -1.65 -3.10 -14.24
CA TYR A 257 -2.49 -4.31 -14.26
C TYR A 257 -3.61 -4.19 -15.30
N ASN A 258 -4.35 -3.08 -15.30
CA ASN A 258 -5.42 -2.84 -16.27
C ASN A 258 -4.87 -2.77 -17.70
N GLY A 259 -3.78 -2.05 -17.92
CA GLY A 259 -3.12 -2.00 -19.24
C GLY A 259 -2.69 -3.38 -19.73
N CYS A 260 -2.10 -4.20 -18.87
CA CYS A 260 -1.76 -5.58 -19.21
C CYS A 260 -3.00 -6.40 -19.57
N LYS A 261 -4.05 -6.35 -18.76
CA LYS A 261 -5.30 -7.08 -18.97
C LYS A 261 -5.98 -6.69 -20.29
N GLU A 262 -6.19 -5.40 -20.51
CA GLU A 262 -6.87 -4.87 -21.69
C GLU A 262 -6.11 -5.21 -22.97
N GLN A 263 -4.79 -4.93 -22.98
CA GLN A 263 -4.00 -5.08 -24.20
C GLN A 263 -3.66 -6.54 -24.51
N ALA A 264 -3.45 -7.40 -23.50
CA ALA A 264 -3.20 -8.82 -23.73
C ALA A 264 -4.43 -9.58 -24.27
N ALA A 265 -5.64 -9.12 -23.98
CA ALA A 265 -6.86 -9.68 -24.56
C ALA A 265 -6.93 -9.45 -26.08
N GLU A 266 -6.28 -8.39 -26.58
CA GLU A 266 -6.28 -8.00 -27.99
C GLU A 266 -5.02 -8.46 -28.74
N SER A 267 -3.88 -8.53 -28.07
CA SER A 267 -2.58 -8.83 -28.69
C SER A 267 -1.68 -9.70 -27.81
N ALA A 268 -1.28 -10.85 -28.35
CA ALA A 268 -0.42 -11.81 -27.65
C ALA A 268 0.99 -11.26 -27.33
N GLU A 269 1.43 -10.18 -27.99
CA GLU A 269 2.74 -9.55 -27.73
C GLU A 269 2.85 -9.00 -26.29
N TRP A 270 1.73 -8.73 -25.64
CA TRP A 270 1.66 -8.21 -24.27
C TRP A 270 1.81 -9.28 -23.19
N LEU A 271 1.52 -10.54 -23.52
CA LEU A 271 1.49 -11.63 -22.53
C LEU A 271 2.83 -11.76 -21.82
N GLN A 272 3.91 -11.92 -22.57
CA GLN A 272 5.22 -12.19 -21.98
C GLN A 272 5.80 -10.99 -21.20
N PRO A 273 5.78 -9.74 -21.73
CA PRO A 273 6.19 -8.58 -20.94
C PRO A 273 5.41 -8.41 -19.63
N CYS A 274 4.10 -8.65 -19.66
CA CYS A 274 3.25 -8.55 -18.46
C CYS A 274 3.53 -9.68 -17.47
N ILE A 275 3.71 -10.93 -17.92
CA ILE A 275 4.09 -12.06 -17.06
C ILE A 275 5.42 -11.77 -16.36
N GLU A 276 6.45 -11.35 -17.10
CA GLU A 276 7.76 -11.06 -16.52
C GLU A 276 7.72 -9.87 -15.55
N TYR A 277 6.93 -8.84 -15.86
CA TYR A 277 6.75 -7.71 -14.96
C TYR A 277 6.04 -8.14 -13.67
N GLY A 278 5.02 -9.00 -13.79
CA GLY A 278 4.35 -9.62 -12.64
C GLY A 278 5.32 -10.42 -11.76
N LYS A 279 6.25 -11.17 -12.35
CA LYS A 279 7.30 -11.88 -11.60
C LYS A 279 8.27 -10.93 -10.89
N ARG A 280 8.65 -9.81 -11.52
CA ARG A 280 9.47 -8.77 -10.88
C ARG A 280 8.77 -8.17 -9.66
N LEU A 281 7.48 -7.84 -9.79
CA LEU A 281 6.67 -7.34 -8.67
C LEU A 281 6.58 -8.36 -7.52
N GLU A 282 6.37 -9.64 -7.83
CA GLU A 282 6.32 -10.73 -6.85
C GLU A 282 7.63 -10.92 -6.09
N ARG A 283 8.75 -11.01 -6.81
CA ARG A 283 10.04 -11.35 -6.22
C ARG A 283 10.74 -10.13 -5.60
N ASP A 284 10.70 -9.00 -6.29
CA ASP A 284 11.56 -7.85 -5.99
C ASP A 284 10.78 -6.65 -5.45
N GLY A 285 9.44 -6.70 -5.41
CA GLY A 285 8.59 -5.55 -5.06
C GLY A 285 8.66 -5.11 -3.58
N ARG A 286 9.23 -5.93 -2.69
CA ARG A 286 9.43 -5.71 -1.23
C ARG A 286 8.19 -5.38 -0.39
N THR A 287 7.02 -5.26 -1.00
CA THR A 287 5.74 -5.13 -0.32
C THR A 287 4.83 -6.29 -0.67
N ILE A 288 4.01 -6.71 0.28
CA ILE A 288 2.99 -7.74 0.11
C ILE A 288 2.01 -7.32 -0.98
N LEU A 289 1.61 -6.04 -1.01
CA LEU A 289 0.76 -5.51 -2.07
C LEU A 289 1.37 -5.66 -3.46
N ALA A 290 2.67 -5.35 -3.63
CA ALA A 290 3.35 -5.55 -4.90
C ALA A 290 3.34 -7.03 -5.29
N ALA A 291 3.58 -7.93 -4.33
CA ALA A 291 3.60 -9.35 -4.61
C ALA A 291 2.23 -9.91 -5.01
N LEU A 292 1.17 -9.50 -4.31
CA LEU A 292 -0.21 -9.86 -4.67
C LEU A 292 -0.58 -9.36 -6.07
N LEU A 293 -0.22 -8.13 -6.41
CA LEU A 293 -0.47 -7.58 -7.75
C LEU A 293 0.36 -8.29 -8.82
N GLY A 294 1.61 -8.63 -8.53
CA GLY A 294 2.46 -9.41 -9.43
C GLY A 294 1.89 -10.79 -9.74
N ILE A 295 1.38 -11.48 -8.72
CA ILE A 295 0.68 -12.77 -8.85
C ILE A 295 -0.63 -12.61 -9.63
N ALA A 296 -1.39 -11.54 -9.38
CA ALA A 296 -2.64 -11.26 -10.09
C ALA A 296 -2.41 -11.02 -11.59
N ILE A 297 -1.39 -10.23 -11.96
CA ILE A 297 -0.98 -10.02 -13.37
C ILE A 297 -0.65 -11.37 -14.01
N GLN A 298 0.21 -12.18 -13.40
CA GLN A 298 0.60 -13.49 -13.95
C GLN A 298 -0.61 -14.40 -14.15
N LYS A 299 -1.50 -14.47 -13.17
CA LYS A 299 -2.72 -15.29 -13.24
C LYS A 299 -3.59 -14.88 -14.43
N GLU A 300 -3.86 -13.58 -14.56
CA GLU A 300 -4.68 -13.05 -15.66
C GLU A 300 -4.04 -13.37 -17.02
N MET A 301 -2.73 -13.17 -17.17
CA MET A 301 -2.04 -13.46 -18.44
C MET A 301 -2.08 -14.95 -18.79
N HIS A 302 -1.93 -15.84 -17.81
CA HIS A 302 -2.05 -17.29 -18.02
C HIS A 302 -3.49 -17.72 -18.34
N GLU A 303 -4.48 -17.02 -17.81
CA GLU A 303 -5.88 -17.22 -18.17
C GLU A 303 -6.16 -16.80 -19.61
N ILE A 304 -5.73 -15.60 -20.00
CA ILE A 304 -5.84 -15.10 -21.38
C ILE A 304 -5.11 -16.01 -22.38
N SER A 305 -3.92 -16.52 -22.03
CA SER A 305 -3.16 -17.43 -22.89
C SER A 305 -3.68 -18.87 -22.90
N GLY A 306 -4.67 -19.21 -22.07
CA GLY A 306 -5.17 -20.57 -21.90
C GLY A 306 -4.19 -21.55 -21.23
N ASP A 307 -3.16 -21.06 -20.54
CA ASP A 307 -2.18 -21.90 -19.84
C ASP A 307 -2.69 -22.29 -18.44
N ALA A 308 -3.60 -23.28 -18.41
CA ALA A 308 -4.21 -23.76 -17.18
C ALA A 308 -3.18 -24.27 -16.14
N LYS A 309 -2.05 -24.82 -16.59
CA LYS A 309 -1.00 -25.31 -15.69
C LYS A 309 -0.32 -24.14 -14.98
N LYS A 310 0.13 -23.13 -15.73
CA LYS A 310 0.78 -21.95 -15.15
C LYS A 310 -0.16 -21.12 -14.30
N LYS A 311 -1.45 -21.08 -14.67
CA LYS A 311 -2.49 -20.49 -13.83
C LYS A 311 -2.60 -21.21 -12.49
N ALA A 312 -2.66 -22.55 -12.47
CA ALA A 312 -2.71 -23.33 -11.23
C ALA A 312 -1.46 -23.16 -10.36
N GLU A 313 -0.26 -23.11 -10.96
CA GLU A 313 0.99 -22.81 -10.26
C GLU A 313 0.94 -21.41 -9.60
N THR A 314 0.32 -20.43 -10.27
CA THR A 314 0.16 -19.06 -9.74
C THR A 314 -0.90 -18.99 -8.64
N ASP A 315 -2.01 -19.72 -8.79
CA ASP A 315 -3.03 -19.86 -7.74
C ASP A 315 -2.44 -20.49 -6.46
N HIS A 316 -1.56 -21.49 -6.59
CA HIS A 316 -0.88 -22.09 -5.44
C HIS A 316 0.09 -21.11 -4.75
N ARG A 317 0.90 -20.36 -5.51
CA ARG A 317 1.78 -19.32 -4.92
C ARG A 317 0.98 -18.23 -4.22
N ARG A 318 -0.17 -17.84 -4.76
CA ARG A 318 -1.11 -16.92 -4.09
C ARG A 318 -1.58 -17.46 -2.75
N TRP A 319 -1.96 -18.75 -2.71
CA TRP A 319 -2.38 -19.41 -1.48
C TRP A 319 -1.26 -19.40 -0.44
N LEU A 320 -0.02 -19.75 -0.82
CA LEU A 320 1.13 -19.72 0.08
C LEU A 320 1.39 -18.32 0.65
N LEU A 321 1.31 -17.28 -0.20
CA LEU A 321 1.47 -15.90 0.26
C LEU A 321 0.36 -15.51 1.24
N ASN A 322 -0.90 -15.81 0.93
CA ASN A 322 -2.03 -15.54 1.82
C ASN A 322 -1.91 -16.28 3.16
N ASP A 323 -1.47 -17.54 3.15
CA ASP A 323 -1.25 -18.32 4.37
C ASP A 323 -0.12 -17.70 5.22
N SER A 324 0.99 -17.32 4.59
CA SER A 324 2.07 -16.60 5.26
C SER A 324 1.62 -15.23 5.80
N MET A 325 0.74 -14.53 5.09
CA MET A 325 0.15 -13.28 5.58
C MET A 325 -0.77 -13.52 6.77
N ASN A 326 -1.66 -14.50 6.71
CA ASN A 326 -2.61 -14.79 7.80
C ASN A 326 -1.89 -15.24 9.08
N SER A 327 -0.77 -15.95 8.93
CA SER A 327 0.06 -16.37 10.08
C SER A 327 0.92 -15.23 10.64
N ALA A 328 1.41 -14.32 9.79
CA ALA A 328 2.31 -13.24 10.21
C ALA A 328 1.57 -11.94 10.62
N ILE A 329 0.46 -11.60 9.95
CA ILE A 329 -0.37 -10.41 10.21
C ILE A 329 -1.51 -10.79 11.17
N ARG A 330 -1.13 -11.21 12.38
CA ARG A 330 -2.10 -11.49 13.44
C ARG A 330 -2.45 -10.21 14.20
N MET A 331 -3.68 -10.13 14.70
CA MET A 331 -4.13 -9.01 15.54
C MET A 331 -3.16 -8.73 16.70
N ASP A 332 -2.64 -9.77 17.35
CA ASP A 332 -1.66 -9.66 18.43
C ASP A 332 -0.39 -8.91 18.00
N GLY A 333 0.08 -9.18 16.78
CA GLY A 333 1.25 -8.50 16.21
C GLY A 333 0.96 -7.06 15.82
N GLN A 334 -0.24 -6.77 15.31
CA GLN A 334 -0.65 -5.40 15.02
C GLN A 334 -0.76 -4.57 16.31
N VAL A 335 -1.36 -5.12 17.37
CA VAL A 335 -1.41 -4.45 18.67
C VAL A 335 0.01 -4.18 19.17
N LEU A 336 0.90 -5.18 19.08
CA LEU A 336 2.29 -5.04 19.49
C LEU A 336 3.01 -3.89 18.77
N VAL A 337 2.95 -3.87 17.43
CA VAL A 337 3.55 -2.82 16.60
C VAL A 337 2.94 -1.45 16.86
N LEU A 338 1.66 -1.39 17.23
CA LEU A 338 0.97 -0.15 17.54
C LEU A 338 1.19 0.33 18.98
N ASP A 339 1.58 -0.52 19.92
CA ASP A 339 1.76 -0.14 21.32
C ASP A 339 3.22 0.08 21.71
N ASP A 340 4.13 -0.71 21.12
CA ASP A 340 5.54 -0.73 21.47
C ASP A 340 6.38 -0.05 20.37
N GLU A 341 6.81 1.20 20.62
CA GLU A 341 7.58 1.99 19.66
C GLU A 341 8.92 1.32 19.29
N HIS A 342 9.51 0.50 20.17
CA HIS A 342 10.73 -0.25 19.84
C HIS A 342 10.45 -1.35 18.83
N VAL A 343 9.35 -2.11 19.03
CA VAL A 343 8.94 -3.14 18.07
C VAL A 343 8.56 -2.53 16.72
N LEU A 344 7.93 -1.35 16.71
CA LEU A 344 7.67 -0.62 15.48
C LEU A 344 8.96 -0.19 14.77
N ALA A 345 9.94 0.33 15.51
CA ALA A 345 11.22 0.73 14.92
C ALA A 345 11.95 -0.46 14.28
N ASP A 346 12.01 -1.59 14.99
CA ASP A 346 12.62 -2.81 14.48
C ASP A 346 11.83 -3.40 13.30
N PHE A 347 10.49 -3.30 13.30
CA PHE A 347 9.65 -3.67 12.16
C PHE A 347 9.99 -2.85 10.90
N ILE A 348 10.16 -1.53 11.03
CA ILE A 348 10.54 -0.67 9.89
C ILE A 348 11.96 -1.01 9.40
N ALA A 349 12.90 -1.27 10.31
CA ALA A 349 14.25 -1.69 9.96
C ALA A 349 14.26 -3.03 9.22
N GLU A 350 13.50 -4.02 9.69
CA GLU A 350 13.34 -5.32 9.06
C GLU A 350 12.67 -5.21 7.68
N TRP A 351 11.68 -4.32 7.53
CA TRP A 351 11.06 -4.07 6.22
C TRP A 351 12.08 -3.43 5.26
N SER A 352 12.83 -2.43 5.70
CA SER A 352 13.87 -1.78 4.90
C SER A 352 14.91 -2.78 4.39
N ALA A 353 15.40 -3.66 5.27
CA ALA A 353 16.45 -4.62 4.98
C ALA A 353 15.96 -5.83 4.16
N HIS A 354 14.79 -6.39 4.50
CA HIS A 354 14.38 -7.72 4.06
C HIS A 354 12.99 -7.79 3.41
N GLY A 355 12.22 -6.70 3.42
CA GLY A 355 10.87 -6.63 2.87
C GLY A 355 9.75 -6.89 3.88
N GLU A 356 8.53 -6.49 3.52
CA GLU A 356 7.36 -6.43 4.41
C GLU A 356 6.99 -7.79 5.02
N LEU A 357 7.09 -8.87 4.23
CA LEU A 357 6.74 -10.21 4.69
C LEU A 357 7.65 -10.68 5.83
N ARG A 358 8.97 -10.44 5.70
CA ARG A 358 9.94 -10.77 6.75
C ARG A 358 9.71 -9.91 8.01
N ALA A 359 9.38 -8.63 7.82
CA ALA A 359 9.05 -7.74 8.92
C ALA A 359 7.83 -8.24 9.72
N HIS A 360 6.79 -8.75 9.06
CA HIS A 360 5.67 -9.38 9.76
C HIS A 360 6.04 -10.69 10.46
N GLN A 361 6.92 -11.51 9.86
CA GLN A 361 7.46 -12.70 10.53
C GLN A 361 8.25 -12.32 11.79
N PHE A 362 9.01 -11.22 11.75
CA PHE A 362 9.72 -10.69 12.91
C PHE A 362 8.73 -10.30 14.03
N VAL A 363 7.66 -9.58 13.69
CA VAL A 363 6.62 -9.23 14.66
C VAL A 363 5.98 -10.48 15.29
N HIS A 364 5.76 -11.52 14.50
CA HIS A 364 5.26 -12.80 15.03
C HIS A 364 6.24 -13.43 16.04
N GLU A 365 7.54 -13.42 15.72
CA GLU A 365 8.61 -13.88 16.61
C GLU A 365 8.61 -13.08 17.93
N GLU A 366 8.42 -11.76 17.84
CA GLU A 366 8.37 -10.86 18.99
C GLU A 366 7.14 -11.08 19.86
N VAL A 367 5.96 -11.33 19.28
CA VAL A 367 4.75 -11.73 20.04
C VAL A 367 5.04 -12.97 20.89
N VAL A 368 5.69 -13.99 20.33
CA VAL A 368 6.03 -15.23 21.05
C VAL A 368 7.09 -14.98 22.13
N ARG A 369 8.05 -14.09 21.88
CA ARG A 369 9.12 -13.76 22.83
C ARG A 369 8.56 -12.96 24.01
N LEU A 370 7.84 -11.89 23.74
CA LEU A 370 7.34 -10.93 24.73
C LEU A 370 6.19 -11.50 25.56
N SER A 371 5.38 -12.41 25.01
CA SER A 371 4.36 -13.11 25.80
C SER A 371 4.91 -14.00 26.92
N LYS A 372 6.20 -14.36 26.86
CA LYS A 372 6.90 -15.10 27.93
C LYS A 372 7.55 -14.18 28.95
N GLN A 373 7.59 -12.87 28.71
CA GLN A 373 8.20 -11.91 29.61
C GLN A 373 7.24 -11.54 30.75
N PRO A 374 7.60 -11.80 32.03
CA PRO A 374 6.72 -11.48 33.15
C PRO A 374 6.35 -10.00 33.19
N GLY A 375 5.05 -9.71 33.28
CA GLY A 375 4.53 -8.34 33.38
C GLY A 375 4.44 -7.56 32.07
N TYR A 376 4.80 -8.16 30.93
CA TYR A 376 4.58 -7.53 29.63
C TYR A 376 3.10 -7.62 29.23
N ASN A 377 2.46 -6.47 28.95
CA ASN A 377 1.09 -6.41 28.48
C ASN A 377 0.94 -5.26 27.45
N PRO A 378 0.91 -5.55 26.15
CA PRO A 378 0.75 -4.53 25.10
C PRO A 378 -0.70 -4.03 24.99
N CYS A 379 -1.64 -4.60 25.76
CA CYS A 379 -3.02 -4.13 25.81
C CYS A 379 -3.21 -2.99 26.81
N LYS A 380 -2.22 -2.71 27.67
CA LYS A 380 -2.39 -1.77 28.79
C LYS A 380 -2.72 -0.36 28.31
N SER A 381 -2.07 0.12 27.24
CA SER A 381 -2.38 1.45 26.72
C SER A 381 -3.80 1.50 26.14
N ILE A 382 -4.28 0.41 25.54
CA ILE A 382 -5.63 0.30 24.97
C ILE A 382 -6.67 0.37 26.09
N GLU A 383 -6.43 -0.31 27.22
CA GLU A 383 -7.31 -0.31 28.39
C GLU A 383 -7.34 1.05 29.11
N GLU A 384 -6.20 1.72 29.29
CA GLU A 384 -6.15 3.10 29.81
C GLU A 384 -6.86 4.07 28.85
N ASN A 385 -6.77 3.75 27.56
CA ASN A 385 -7.50 4.40 26.49
C ASN A 385 -8.98 3.97 26.39
N SER A 386 -9.40 3.00 27.18
CA SER A 386 -10.78 2.63 27.53
C SER A 386 -11.62 3.71 28.19
N VAL A 387 -11.09 4.14 29.33
CA VAL A 387 -11.90 4.53 30.50
C VAL A 387 -12.21 6.03 30.57
N GLN A 388 -11.91 6.81 29.53
CA GLN A 388 -12.08 8.28 29.52
C GLN A 388 -13.15 8.76 28.52
N THR A 389 -14.24 8.02 28.37
CA THR A 389 -15.48 8.60 27.81
C THR A 389 -16.11 9.49 28.89
N PRO A 390 -16.23 10.81 28.67
CA PRO A 390 -16.99 11.67 29.58
C PRO A 390 -18.46 11.23 29.53
N GLU A 391 -19.07 11.03 30.70
CA GLU A 391 -20.53 10.90 30.83
C GLU A 391 -21.26 12.20 30.44
#